data_AF-A0A1U7N4V2-F1
#
_entry.id   AF-A0A1U7N4V2-F1
#
_cell.length_a   1.000
_cell.length_b   1.000
_cell.length_c   1.000
_cell.angle_alpha   90.00
_cell.angle_beta   90.00
_cell.angle_gamma   90.00
#
_symmetry.space_group_name_H-M   'P 1'
#
loop_
_entity.id
_entity.type
_entity.pdbx_description
1 polymer ?
#
loop_
_entity_poly.entity_id
_entity_poly.type
_entity_poly.pdbx_seq_one_letter_code
_entity_poly.pdbx_strand_id
1 'polypeptide(L)' 'MNLRDNGYRWVATPAPLAGRYDDIFFINPNVGWAVNGNGQILKTEDGGGHWKIQEQLQGVSQKIWV' A
#
# COMPACT_ATOMS: atom_id res chain seq x y z
N MET A 1 -14.91 6.86 9.80
CA MET A 1 -14.60 5.42 9.72
C MET A 1 -14.52 4.89 11.14
N ASN A 2 -15.45 4.02 11.55
CA ASN A 2 -15.47 3.50 12.93
C ASN A 2 -14.51 2.31 12.98
N LEU A 3 -13.39 2.44 13.69
CA LEU A 3 -12.26 1.50 13.65
C LEU A 3 -12.46 0.24 14.51
N ARG A 4 -13.71 -0.13 14.81
CA ARG A 4 -14.06 -1.24 15.69
C ARG A 4 -15.14 -2.09 15.05
N ASP A 5 -14.81 -3.34 14.76
CA ASP A 5 -15.76 -4.35 14.31
C ASP A 5 -15.53 -5.64 15.09
N ASN A 6 -16.57 -6.15 15.77
CA ASN A 6 -16.54 -7.41 16.54
C ASN A 6 -15.30 -7.61 17.46
N GLY A 7 -14.84 -6.55 18.13
CA GLY A 7 -13.68 -6.61 19.03
C GLY A 7 -12.31 -6.44 18.34
N TYR A 8 -12.28 -6.40 17.01
CA TYR A 8 -11.08 -6.09 16.24
C TYR A 8 -10.90 -4.58 16.07
N ARG A 9 -9.65 -4.13 16.18
CA ARG A 9 -9.25 -2.76 15.94
C ARG A 9 -8.60 -2.65 14.56
N TRP A 10 -9.27 -1.98 13.63
CA TRP A 10 -8.68 -1.62 12.36
C TRP A 10 -7.73 -0.44 12.56
N VAL A 11 -6.48 -0.59 12.12
CA VAL A 11 -5.49 0.50 12.14
C VAL A 11 -5.02 0.67 10.72
N ALA A 12 -5.06 1.91 10.21
CA ALA A 12 -4.48 2.21 8.91
C ALA A 12 -2.97 1.95 8.97
N THR A 13 -2.46 1.18 8.03
CA THR A 13 -1.02 1.02 7.82
C THR A 13 -0.41 2.35 7.33
N PRO A 14 0.86 2.67 7.66
CA PRO A 14 1.59 3.82 7.12
C PRO A 14 2.03 3.60 5.65
N ALA A 15 1.26 2.88 4.85
CA ALA A 15 1.54 2.71 3.43
C ALA A 15 1.46 4.06 2.68
N PRO A 16 2.26 4.29 1.63
CA PRO A 16 2.24 5.56 0.89
C PRO A 16 0.83 5.98 0.46
N LEU A 17 0.54 7.28 0.57
CA LEU A 17 -0.75 7.81 0.15
C LEU A 17 -0.96 7.57 -1.34
N ALA A 18 -2.02 6.85 -1.67
CA ALA A 18 -2.50 6.62 -3.02
C ALA A 18 -4.01 6.80 -3.03
N GLY A 19 -4.56 7.26 -4.16
CA GLY A 19 -6.01 7.40 -4.31
C GLY A 19 -6.75 6.06 -4.26
N ARG A 20 -6.07 4.96 -4.61
CA ARG A 20 -6.56 3.58 -4.48
C ARG A 20 -5.40 2.60 -4.41
N TYR A 21 -5.60 1.50 -3.69
CA TYR A 21 -4.79 0.29 -3.77
C TYR A 21 -5.56 -0.73 -4.61
N ASP A 22 -4.88 -1.36 -5.57
CA ASP A 22 -5.53 -2.22 -6.57
C ASP A 22 -5.45 -3.70 -6.18
N ASP A 23 -4.37 -4.14 -5.50
CA ASP A 23 -4.23 -5.52 -4.99
C ASP A 23 -3.19 -5.63 -3.86
N ILE A 24 -3.24 -6.71 -3.09
CA ILE A 24 -2.30 -7.05 -2.02
C ILE A 24 -2.10 -8.57 -1.90
N PHE A 25 -0.85 -9.01 -1.71
CA PHE A 25 -0.51 -10.42 -1.58
C PHE A 25 0.61 -10.65 -0.57
N PHE A 26 0.52 -11.73 0.21
CA PHE A 26 1.53 -12.14 1.20
C PHE A 26 2.01 -13.57 0.93
N ILE A 27 3.33 -13.77 0.89
CA ILE A 27 3.93 -15.11 0.78
C ILE A 27 4.05 -15.80 2.14
N ASN A 28 4.06 -15.01 3.21
CA ASN A 28 4.06 -15.45 4.61
C ASN A 28 3.52 -14.29 5.47
N PRO A 29 3.31 -14.48 6.78
CA PRO A 29 2.71 -13.43 7.63
C PRO A 29 3.46 -12.09 7.68
N ASN A 30 4.75 -12.06 7.32
CA ASN A 30 5.60 -10.87 7.42
C ASN A 30 5.88 -10.22 6.06
N VAL A 31 6.08 -11.03 5.02
CA VAL A 31 6.53 -10.54 3.71
C VAL A 31 5.38 -10.52 2.72
N GLY A 32 5.10 -9.32 2.20
CA GLY A 32 4.03 -9.10 1.23
C GLY A 32 4.27 -7.89 0.35
N TRP A 33 3.41 -7.79 -0.67
CA TRP A 33 3.43 -6.71 -1.66
C TRP A 33 2.03 -6.13 -1.84
N ALA A 34 1.99 -4.84 -2.16
CA ALA A 34 0.78 -4.14 -2.56
C ALA A 34 1.06 -3.32 -3.81
N VAL A 35 0.04 -3.17 -4.65
CA VAL A 35 0.09 -2.35 -5.86
C VAL A 35 -0.99 -1.29 -5.82
N ASN A 36 -0.73 -0.15 -6.46
CA ASN A 36 -1.67 0.97 -6.46
C ASN A 36 -1.75 1.66 -7.82
N GLY A 37 -2.79 2.50 -7.97
CA GLY A 37 -3.07 3.19 -9.22
C GLY A 37 -2.02 4.23 -9.63
N ASN A 38 -1.04 4.53 -8.76
CA ASN A 38 0.09 5.40 -9.09
C ASN A 38 1.22 4.64 -9.79
N GLY A 39 1.05 3.33 -10.08
CA GLY A 39 2.07 2.49 -10.68
C GLY A 39 3.20 2.11 -9.71
N GLN A 40 2.92 2.10 -8.40
CA GLN A 40 3.88 1.70 -7.38
C GLN A 40 3.71 0.22 -7.02
N ILE A 41 4.84 -0.46 -6.84
CA ILE A 41 4.93 -1.75 -6.15
C ILE A 41 5.53 -1.47 -4.78
N LEU A 42 4.79 -1.81 -3.73
CA LEU A 42 5.17 -1.60 -2.34
C LEU A 42 5.49 -2.95 -1.72
N LYS A 43 6.55 -3.03 -0.90
CA LYS A 43 6.93 -4.23 -0.15
C LYS A 43 6.88 -3.97 1.35
N THR A 44 6.40 -4.93 2.11
CA THR A 44 6.55 -5.02 3.57
C THR A 44 7.34 -6.27 3.94
N GLU A 45 8.05 -6.20 5.07
CA GLU A 45 8.78 -7.33 5.66
C GLU A 45 8.38 -7.56 7.14
N ASP A 46 7.35 -6.86 7.61
CA ASP A 46 6.87 -6.85 8.99
C ASP A 46 5.34 -6.89 9.10
N GLY A 47 4.67 -7.53 8.14
CA GLY A 47 3.23 -7.77 8.18
C GLY A 47 2.40 -6.51 7.87
N GLY A 48 3.01 -5.53 7.22
CA GLY A 48 2.39 -4.27 6.86
C GLY A 48 2.56 -3.17 7.90
N GLY A 49 3.45 -3.34 8.89
CA GLY A 49 3.85 -2.28 9.82
C GLY A 49 4.61 -1.15 9.12
N HIS A 50 5.42 -1.49 8.11
CA HIS A 50 6.12 -0.56 7.24
C HIS A 50 6.04 -1.01 5.78
N TRP A 51 5.90 -0.05 4.87
CA TRP A 51 5.88 -0.29 3.42
C TRP A 51 6.94 0.56 2.73
N LYS A 52 7.75 -0.07 1.88
CA LYS A 52 8.75 0.59 1.04
C LYS A 52 8.33 0.52 -0.42
N ILE A 53 8.48 1.61 -1.16
CA ILE A 53 8.39 1.58 -2.63
C ILE A 53 9.55 0.73 -3.12
N GLN A 54 9.23 -0.46 -3.62
CA GLN A 54 10.19 -1.35 -4.26
C GLN A 54 10.38 -0.92 -5.73
N GLU A 55 9.29 -0.59 -6.42
CA GLU A 55 9.31 -0.12 -7.81
C GLU A 55 8.30 1.01 -8.02
N GLN A 56 8.62 1.91 -8.94
CA GLN A 56 7.68 2.92 -9.43
C GLN A 56 7.80 3.01 -10.95
N LEU A 57 6.74 2.59 -11.64
CA LEU A 57 6.68 2.66 -13.08
C LEU A 57 6.63 4.13 -13.50
N GLN A 58 7.73 4.61 -14.11
CA GLN A 58 7.76 5.94 -14.71
C GLN A 58 6.87 5.93 -15.95
N GLY A 59 5.73 6.64 -15.87
CA GLY A 59 4.78 6.75 -16.98
C GLY A 59 3.35 7.09 -16.58
N VAL A 60 2.96 6.92 -15.31
CA VAL A 60 1.58 7.23 -14.84
C VAL A 60 1.45 8.61 -14.19
N SER A 61 2.55 9.37 -14.08
CA SER A 61 2.54 10.77 -13.65
C SER A 61 2.95 11.66 -14.81
N GLN A 62 1.98 12.03 -15.66
CA GLN A 62 2.10 13.31 -16.33
C GLN A 62 1.69 14.38 -15.34
N LYS A 63 2.67 14.86 -14.56
CA LYS A 63 2.58 16.14 -13.90
C LYS A 63 2.69 17.22 -14.98
N ILE A 64 1.59 17.44 -15.71
CA ILE A 64 1.44 18.63 -16.55
C ILE A 64 1.15 19.77 -15.58
N TRP A 65 2.15 20.60 -15.34
CA TRP A 65 1.89 21.95 -14.86
C TRP A 65 1.50 22.77 -16.09
N VAL A 66 0.22 23.16 -16.18
CA VAL A 66 -0.18 24.39 -16.90
C VAL A 66 -0.18 25.54 -15.92
#